data_AF-A0A6C1D7M4-F1
#
_entry.id   AF-A0A6C1D7M4-F1
#
_cell.length_a   1.000
_cell.length_b   1.000
_cell.length_c   1.000
_cell.angle_alpha   90.00
_cell.angle_beta   90.00
_cell.angle_gamma   90.00
#
_symmetry.space_group_name_H-M   'P 1'
#
loop_
_entity.id
_entity.type
_entity.pdbx_description
1 polymer ?
#
loop_
_entity_poly.entity_id
_entity_poly.type
_entity_poly.pdbx_seq_one_letter_code
_entity_poly.pdbx_strand_id
1 'polypeptide(L)'
;FLDADAVSDAGFSKRISIGKWNDISHLVLMTDGVSDPWFETDNGLQNPQKWDRLMAELSPLLTDPEHASAQLVEWLNFFSPGNHDDRTIIVLW
;
A
#
# COMPACT_ATOMS: atom_id res chain seq x y z
N PHE A 1 6.65 -2.44 21.11
CA PHE A 1 6.41 -1.92 19.76
C PHE A 1 7.42 -0.80 19.56
N LEU A 2 8.49 -1.07 18.80
CA LEU A 2 9.72 -0.27 18.68
C LEU A 2 10.37 0.11 20.03
N ASP A 3 11.03 -0.85 20.69
CA ASP A 3 11.98 -0.52 21.76
C ASP A 3 13.37 -0.19 21.18
N ALA A 4 14.27 0.31 22.03
CA ALA A 4 15.63 0.68 21.62
C ALA A 4 16.39 -0.50 21.00
N ASP A 5 16.10 -1.72 21.47
CA ASP A 5 16.74 -2.94 20.99
C ASP A 5 16.31 -3.24 19.54
N ALA A 6 15.03 -3.10 19.21
CA ALA A 6 14.50 -3.27 17.85
C ALA A 6 15.07 -2.25 16.84
N VAL A 7 15.40 -1.04 17.28
CA VAL A 7 16.01 0.01 16.43
C VAL A 7 17.51 -0.23 16.26
N SER A 8 18.16 -0.84 17.24
CA SER A 8 19.60 -1.16 17.22
C SER A 8 19.95 -2.41 16.42
N ASP A 9 18.94 -3.21 16.01
CA ASP A 9 19.14 -4.36 15.14
C ASP A 9 19.73 -3.94 13.79
N ALA A 10 20.83 -4.57 13.38
CA ALA A 10 21.45 -4.31 12.08
C ALA A 10 20.50 -4.62 10.90
N GLY A 11 19.50 -5.49 11.11
CA GLY A 11 18.44 -5.79 10.15
C GLY A 11 17.42 -4.66 9.97
N PHE A 12 17.26 -3.78 10.97
CA PHE A 12 16.29 -2.68 10.96
C PHE A 12 16.53 -1.70 9.81
N SER A 13 17.78 -1.30 9.62
CA SER A 13 18.17 -0.37 8.54
C SER A 13 17.92 -0.91 7.14
N LYS A 14 17.87 -2.23 6.96
CA LYS A 14 17.58 -2.87 5.66
C LYS A 14 16.09 -2.91 5.32
N ARG A 15 15.22 -2.75 6.32
CA ARG A 15 13.75 -2.79 6.17
C ARG A 15 13.12 -1.41 6.15
N ILE A 16 13.91 -0.36 6.37
CA ILE A 16 13.44 1.02 6.40
C ILE A 16 14.03 1.77 5.22
N SER A 17 13.14 2.42 4.47
CA SER A 17 13.50 3.40 3.46
C SER A 17 13.09 4.79 3.96
N ILE A 18 14.03 5.73 3.96
CA ILE A 18 13.77 7.13 4.31
C ILE A 18 13.93 7.95 3.04
N GLY A 19 12.90 8.67 2.65
CA GLY A 19 12.97 9.62 1.55
C GLY A 19 12.24 10.92 1.88
N LYS A 20 12.55 11.95 1.12
CA LYS A 20 11.90 13.26 1.19
C LYS A 20 11.44 13.63 -0.21
N TRP A 21 10.16 13.93 -0.35
CA TRP A 21 9.54 14.34 -1.60
C TRP A 21 8.81 15.66 -1.36
N ASN A 22 8.86 16.56 -2.33
CA ASN A 22 8.23 17.89 -2.22
C ASN A 22 6.76 17.86 -2.67
N ASP A 23 6.42 16.97 -3.61
CA ASP A 23 5.10 16.92 -4.25
C ASP A 23 4.56 15.48 -4.23
N ILE A 24 4.09 15.06 -3.05
CA ILE A 24 3.45 13.74 -2.88
C ILE A 24 1.98 13.87 -3.25
N SER A 25 1.54 13.17 -4.29
CA SER A 25 0.12 13.13 -4.67
C SER A 25 -0.67 12.15 -3.80
N HIS A 26 -0.07 11.01 -3.44
CA HIS A 26 -0.72 9.97 -2.66
C HIS A 26 0.31 9.29 -1.75
N LEU A 27 -0.12 8.96 -0.54
CA LEU A 27 0.55 8.03 0.36
C LEU A 27 -0.39 6.85 0.60
N VAL A 28 0.05 5.66 0.21
CA VAL A 28 -0.72 4.42 0.37
C VAL A 28 0.00 3.51 1.35
N LEU A 29 -0.72 3.05 2.38
CA LEU A 29 -0.31 1.95 3.23
C LEU A 29 -1.26 0.78 3.03
N MET A 30 -0.73 -0.42 2.92
CA MET A 30 -1.53 -1.62 2.67
C MET A 30 -0.90 -2.85 3.32
N THR A 31 -1.72 -3.86 3.62
CA THR A 31 -1.24 -5.20 4.03
C THR A 31 -0.84 -6.04 2.81
N ASP A 32 -0.15 -7.16 3.06
CA ASP A 32 0.21 -8.17 2.05
C ASP A 32 -1.02 -8.75 1.32
N GLY A 33 -2.15 -8.90 2.01
CA GLY A 33 -3.44 -9.25 1.40
C GLY A 33 -3.91 -8.29 0.28
N VAL A 34 -3.37 -7.07 0.23
CA VAL A 34 -3.57 -6.09 -0.86
C VAL A 34 -2.33 -5.94 -1.73
N SER A 35 -1.10 -5.96 -1.19
CA SER A 35 0.07 -5.77 -2.05
C SER A 35 0.37 -6.97 -2.95
N ASP A 36 0.18 -8.19 -2.47
CA ASP A 36 0.57 -9.40 -3.20
C ASP A 36 -0.18 -9.58 -4.53
N PRO A 37 -1.51 -9.33 -4.61
CA PRO A 37 -2.24 -9.42 -5.88
C PRO A 37 -1.80 -8.41 -6.96
N TRP A 38 -1.23 -7.25 -6.59
CA TRP A 38 -0.75 -6.26 -7.57
C TRP A 38 0.75 -6.36 -7.83
N PHE A 39 1.55 -6.59 -6.80
CA PHE A 39 3.00 -6.51 -6.86
C PHE A 39 3.68 -7.86 -6.96
N GLU A 40 3.09 -8.93 -6.42
CA GLU A 40 3.56 -10.33 -6.40
C GLU A 40 4.88 -10.56 -5.65
N THR A 41 5.82 -9.63 -5.73
CA THR A 41 7.17 -9.73 -5.14
C THR A 41 7.68 -8.34 -4.74
N ASP A 42 8.74 -8.29 -3.93
CA ASP A 42 9.45 -7.05 -3.60
C ASP A 42 9.95 -6.29 -4.83
N ASN A 43 10.37 -7.02 -5.88
CA ASN A 43 10.76 -6.41 -7.16
C ASN A 43 9.56 -5.73 -7.85
N GLY A 44 8.35 -6.26 -7.64
CA GLY A 44 7.13 -5.64 -8.11
C GLY A 44 6.88 -4.28 -7.45
N LEU A 45 7.18 -4.12 -6.16
CA LEU A 45 7.07 -2.84 -5.46
C LEU A 45 8.00 -1.76 -6.04
N GLN A 46 9.08 -2.16 -6.71
CA GLN A 46 9.99 -1.24 -7.42
C GLN A 46 9.54 -0.94 -8.86
N ASN A 47 8.44 -1.55 -9.34
CA ASN A 47 7.95 -1.38 -10.71
C ASN A 47 6.91 -0.24 -10.79
N PRO A 48 7.22 0.89 -11.46
CA PRO A 48 6.29 2.02 -11.56
C PRO A 48 4.98 1.69 -12.27
N GLN A 49 4.99 0.81 -13.28
CA GLN A 49 3.78 0.47 -14.04
C GLN A 49 2.76 -0.27 -13.17
N LYS A 50 3.21 -1.03 -12.16
CA LYS A 50 2.32 -1.69 -11.21
C LYS A 50 1.65 -0.67 -10.27
N TRP A 51 2.40 0.36 -9.86
CA TRP A 51 1.84 1.50 -9.13
C TRP A 51 0.84 2.29 -9.97
N ASP A 52 1.16 2.58 -11.23
CA ASP A 52 0.23 3.28 -12.13
C ASP A 52 -1.10 2.52 -12.27
N ARG A 53 -1.03 1.18 -12.38
CA ARG A 53 -2.23 0.33 -12.42
C ARG A 53 -3.04 0.43 -11.13
N LEU A 54 -2.40 0.29 -9.97
CA LEU A 54 -3.10 0.43 -8.68
C LEU A 54 -3.76 1.81 -8.56
N MET A 55 -3.02 2.87 -8.89
CA MET A 55 -3.54 4.23 -8.79
C MET A 55 -4.66 4.52 -9.79
N ALA A 56 -4.65 3.93 -10.99
CA ALA A 56 -5.74 4.06 -11.94
C ALA A 56 -7.06 3.46 -11.39
N GLU A 57 -6.98 2.43 -10.54
CA GLU A 57 -8.13 1.84 -9.87
C GLU A 57 -8.57 2.65 -8.64
N LEU A 58 -7.62 3.15 -7.84
CA LEU A 58 -7.93 3.88 -6.61
C LEU A 58 -8.39 5.33 -6.86
N SER A 59 -7.76 6.06 -7.79
CA SER A 59 -8.01 7.50 -7.98
C SER A 59 -9.49 7.86 -8.19
N PRO A 60 -10.29 7.10 -8.98
CA PRO A 60 -11.72 7.37 -9.13
C PRO A 60 -12.49 7.26 -7.81
N LEU A 61 -12.11 6.34 -6.92
CA LEU A 61 -12.77 6.08 -5.64
C LEU A 61 -12.54 7.21 -4.63
N LEU A 62 -11.46 7.96 -4.80
CA LEU A 62 -11.00 9.03 -3.90
C LEU A 62 -11.55 10.42 -4.28
N THR A 63 -12.32 10.50 -5.37
CA THR A 63 -12.84 11.78 -5.89
C THR A 63 -13.85 12.46 -4.95
N ASP A 64 -14.60 11.68 -4.18
CA ASP A 64 -15.56 12.15 -3.19
C ASP A 64 -15.14 11.70 -1.78
N PRO A 65 -14.56 12.58 -0.95
CA PRO A 65 -14.09 12.24 0.39
C PRO A 65 -15.17 11.67 1.32
N GLU A 66 -16.44 12.05 1.16
CA GLU A 66 -17.52 11.55 2.02
C GLU A 66 -17.81 10.06 1.75
N HIS A 67 -17.62 9.61 0.51
CA HIS A 67 -17.90 8.24 0.09
C HIS A 67 -16.63 7.40 -0.12
N ALA A 68 -15.44 8.01 -0.12
CA ALA A 68 -14.17 7.34 -0.40
C ALA A 68 -13.95 6.12 0.49
N SER A 69 -14.23 6.22 1.80
CA SER A 69 -14.07 5.10 2.72
C SER A 69 -14.96 3.92 2.35
N ALA A 70 -16.22 4.15 1.99
CA ALA A 70 -17.14 3.07 1.62
C ALA A 70 -16.77 2.44 0.27
N GLN A 71 -16.34 3.26 -0.69
CA GLN A 71 -15.88 2.80 -2.01
C GLN A 71 -14.60 1.97 -1.90
N LEU A 72 -13.65 2.36 -1.05
CA LEU A 72 -12.45 1.58 -0.78
C LEU A 72 -12.78 0.24 -0.12
N VAL A 73 -13.69 0.21 0.85
CA VAL A 73 -14.16 -1.04 1.48
C VAL A 73 -14.76 -1.97 0.44
N GLU A 74 -15.58 -1.46 -0.47
CA GLU A 74 -16.13 -2.28 -1.55
C GLU A 74 -15.05 -2.77 -2.52
N TRP A 75 -14.09 -1.91 -2.88
CA TRP A 75 -12.96 -2.29 -3.72
C TRP A 75 -12.14 -3.43 -3.10
N LEU A 76 -11.95 -3.45 -1.77
CA LEU A 76 -11.24 -4.51 -1.06
C LEU A 76 -11.88 -5.90 -1.21
N ASN A 77 -13.11 -6.02 -1.72
CA ASN A 77 -13.78 -7.30 -1.99
C ASN A 77 -13.32 -8.00 -3.29
N PHE A 78 -12.28 -7.50 -3.97
CA PHE A 78 -11.76 -8.09 -5.22
C PHE A 78 -11.39 -9.59 -5.10
N PHE A 79 -11.52 -10.37 -6.17
CA PHE A 79 -11.07 -11.77 -6.13
C PHE A 79 -9.58 -11.88 -6.48
N SER A 80 -8.82 -12.61 -5.66
CA SER A 80 -7.43 -12.96 -5.95
C SER A 80 -7.17 -14.44 -5.66
N PRO A 81 -7.01 -15.28 -6.69
CA PRO A 81 -6.74 -16.70 -6.50
C PRO A 81 -5.49 -16.93 -5.66
N GLY A 82 -5.61 -17.73 -4.60
CA GLY A 82 -4.48 -18.10 -3.75
C GLY A 82 -4.06 -17.07 -2.70
N ASN A 83 -4.67 -15.88 -2.68
CA ASN A 83 -4.41 -14.86 -1.65
C ASN A 83 -5.59 -14.79 -0.68
N HIS A 84 -5.33 -15.05 0.60
CA HIS A 84 -6.36 -15.19 1.63
C HIS A 84 -6.13 -14.30 2.85
N ASP A 85 -5.05 -13.51 2.87
CA ASP A 85 -4.71 -12.64 3.99
C ASP A 85 -5.68 -11.46 4.14
N ASP A 86 -5.80 -10.97 5.37
CA ASP A 86 -6.67 -9.86 5.69
C ASP A 86 -6.24 -8.59 4.95
N ARG A 87 -7.23 -7.88 4.42
CA ARG A 87 -7.00 -6.76 3.51
C ARG A 87 -7.26 -5.45 4.22
N THR A 88 -6.22 -4.65 4.38
CA THR A 88 -6.31 -3.30 4.90
C THR A 88 -5.62 -2.35 3.95
N ILE A 89 -6.25 -1.22 3.67
CA ILE A 89 -5.65 -0.13 2.91
C ILE A 89 -5.94 1.20 3.62
N ILE A 90 -4.95 2.08 3.63
CA ILE A 90 -5.04 3.47 4.05
C ILE A 90 -4.50 4.31 2.90
N VAL A 91 -5.28 5.29 2.47
CA VAL A 91 -4.85 6.24 1.45
C VAL A 91 -4.95 7.65 2.02
N LEU A 92 -3.88 8.42 1.86
CA LEU A 92 -3.85 9.86 2.06
C LEU A 92 -3.58 10.49 0.70
N TRP A 93 -4.43 11.44 0.28
CA TRP A 93 -4.46 12.03 -1.05
C TRP A 93 -4.85 13.51 -1.01
#